data_AF-A0A4Q3CSY1-F1
#
_entry.id   AF-A0A4Q3CSY1-F1
#
_cell.length_a   1.000
_cell.length_b   1.000
_cell.length_c   1.000
_cell.angle_alpha   90.00
_cell.angle_beta   90.00
_cell.angle_gamma   90.00
#
_symmetry.space_group_name_H-M   'P 1'
#
loop_
_entity.id
_entity.type
_entity.pdbx_description
1 polymer ?
#
loop_
_entity_poly.entity_id
_entity_poly.type
_entity_poly.pdbx_seq_one_letter_code
_entity_poly.pdbx_strand_id
1 'polypeptide(L)'
;AEIRRLVALFDENLYGDVIAPLLHERMKKRIVLRQPPDSRVLREAMKLAHEHLEYIDWLVDTRAWLAGSTMSLADLAAAAQISVADYLGGIDWKGHEQARGWYSVFKSRPSFRPLLTERMEVIQPPVHYAQVDA
;
A
#
# COMPACT_ATOMS: atom_id res chain seq x y z
N ALA A 1 -9.51 -21.09 3.86
CA ALA A 1 -8.70 -20.58 5.00
C ALA A 1 -7.73 -19.48 4.55
N GLU A 2 -7.06 -19.66 3.40
CA GLU A 2 -6.04 -18.74 2.89
C GLU A 2 -6.47 -17.28 2.73
N ILE A 3 -7.66 -17.00 2.19
CA ILE A 3 -8.16 -15.61 2.04
C ILE A 3 -8.16 -14.89 3.39
N ARG A 4 -8.69 -15.52 4.46
CA ARG A 4 -8.75 -14.91 5.79
C ARG A 4 -7.36 -14.74 6.41
N ARG A 5 -6.43 -15.66 6.14
CA ARG A 5 -5.05 -15.55 6.59
C ARG A 5 -4.36 -14.33 5.97
N LEU A 6 -4.53 -14.13 4.65
CA LEU A 6 -3.96 -12.99 3.95
C LEU A 6 -4.61 -11.67 4.36
N VAL A 7 -5.93 -11.65 4.58
CA VAL A 7 -6.61 -10.46 5.12
C VAL A 7 -6.02 -10.07 6.47
N ALA A 8 -5.89 -11.01 7.41
CA ALA A 8 -5.28 -10.73 8.70
C ALA A 8 -3.82 -10.26 8.56
N LEU A 9 -3.05 -10.87 7.66
CA LEU A 9 -1.68 -10.44 7.38
C LEU A 9 -1.63 -8.96 6.94
N PHE A 10 -2.52 -8.52 6.05
CA PHE A 10 -2.48 -7.14 5.56
C PHE A 10 -3.06 -6.14 6.58
N ASP A 11 -4.17 -6.47 7.22
CA ASP A 11 -4.84 -5.56 8.15
C ASP A 11 -4.17 -5.47 9.52
N GLU A 12 -3.37 -6.47 9.91
CA GLU A 12 -2.65 -6.47 11.19
C GLU A 12 -1.16 -6.22 10.98
N ASN A 13 -0.47 -7.08 10.22
CA ASN A 13 0.99 -7.00 10.07
C ASN A 13 1.41 -5.83 9.17
N LEU A 14 0.97 -5.80 7.90
CA LEU A 14 1.32 -4.69 7.00
C LEU A 14 0.85 -3.35 7.57
N TYR A 15 -0.34 -3.33 8.18
CA TYR A 15 -0.82 -2.14 8.85
C TYR A 15 0.10 -1.68 9.97
N GLY A 16 0.45 -2.57 10.91
CA GLY A 16 1.29 -2.24 12.06
C GLY A 16 2.72 -1.86 11.68
N ASP A 17 3.29 -2.57 10.70
CA ASP A 17 4.68 -2.42 10.27
C ASP A 17 4.90 -1.18 9.41
N VAL A 18 3.92 -0.83 8.56
CA VAL A 18 4.10 0.16 7.50
C VAL A 18 3.08 1.29 7.60
N ILE A 19 1.78 0.98 7.57
CA ILE A 19 0.73 2.00 7.38
C ILE A 19 0.59 2.87 8.63
N ALA A 20 0.55 2.26 9.82
CA ALA A 20 0.39 2.99 11.07
C ALA A 20 1.56 3.96 11.34
N PRO A 21 2.84 3.55 11.18
CA PRO A 21 3.97 4.49 11.24
C PRO A 21 3.89 5.60 10.19
N LEU A 22 3.58 5.28 8.92
CA LEU A 22 3.47 6.28 7.87
C LEU A 22 2.36 7.30 8.16
N LEU A 23 1.17 6.83 8.57
CA LEU A 23 0.07 7.70 8.97
C LEU A 23 0.46 8.56 10.16
N HIS A 24 1.14 8.01 11.16
CA HIS A 24 1.56 8.78 12.32
C HIS A 24 2.54 9.90 11.91
N GLU A 25 3.58 9.54 11.18
CA GLU A 25 4.70 10.43 10.86
C GLU A 25 4.36 11.45 9.77
N ARG A 26 3.71 11.03 8.68
CA ARG A 26 3.42 11.90 7.53
C ARG A 26 2.06 12.57 7.59
N MET A 27 1.08 11.94 8.24
CA MET A 27 -0.28 12.49 8.35
C MET A 27 -0.57 13.14 9.69
N LYS A 28 -0.61 12.36 10.78
CA LYS A 28 -1.01 12.84 12.11
C LYS A 28 -0.09 13.93 12.62
N LYS A 29 1.23 13.75 12.53
CA LYS A 29 2.19 14.78 12.95
C LYS A 29 2.07 16.06 12.14
N ARG A 30 1.80 15.97 10.84
CA ARG A 30 1.68 17.15 9.97
C ARG A 30 0.37 17.91 10.16
N ILE A 31 -0.76 17.21 10.23
CA ILE A 31 -2.10 17.80 10.28
C ILE A 31 -2.51 18.16 11.71
N VAL A 32 -2.28 17.24 12.66
CA VAL A 32 -2.80 17.34 14.03
C VAL A 32 -1.76 17.91 14.98
N LEU A 33 -0.58 17.28 15.05
CA LEU A 33 0.42 17.62 16.09
C LEU A 33 1.32 18.79 15.70
N ARG A 34 1.37 19.14 14.40
CA ARG A 34 2.27 20.14 13.80
C ARG A 34 3.74 19.91 14.17
N GLN A 35 4.17 18.65 14.13
CA GLN A 35 5.53 18.20 14.42
C GLN A 35 6.22 17.69 13.14
N PRO A 36 7.56 17.81 13.05
CA PRO A 36 8.29 17.19 11.95
C PRO A 36 8.28 15.65 12.08
N PRO A 37 8.33 14.92 10.95
CA PRO A 37 8.42 13.46 10.96
C PRO A 37 9.78 12.96 11.46
N ASP A 38 9.80 11.82 12.15
CA ASP A 38 11.02 11.08 12.49
C ASP A 38 11.45 10.24 11.28
N SER A 39 12.57 10.64 10.67
CA SER A 39 13.12 9.97 9.49
C SER A 39 13.59 8.54 9.78
N ARG A 40 13.93 8.19 11.03
CA ARG A 40 14.31 6.82 11.40
C ARG A 40 13.11 5.89 11.33
N VAL A 41 11.96 6.33 11.85
CA VAL A 41 10.70 5.57 11.79
C VAL A 41 10.27 5.37 10.34
N LEU A 42 10.37 6.42 9.52
CA LEU A 42 10.04 6.34 8.10
C LEU A 42 10.93 5.35 7.34
N ARG A 43 12.25 5.35 7.60
CA ARG A 43 13.16 4.40 6.95
C ARG A 43 12.86 2.95 7.33
N GLU A 44 12.55 2.69 8.60
CA GLU A 44 12.19 1.34 9.04
C GLU A 44 10.88 0.88 8.40
N ALA A 45 9.86 1.74 8.37
CA ALA A 45 8.60 1.44 7.71
C ALA A 45 8.77 1.16 6.21
N MET A 46 9.62 1.94 5.51
CA MET A 46 9.92 1.72 4.09
C MET A 46 10.69 0.42 3.86
N LYS A 47 11.59 0.03 4.78
CA LYS A 47 12.28 -1.26 4.70
C LYS A 47 11.30 -2.43 4.87
N LEU A 48 10.40 -2.37 5.86
CA LEU A 48 9.38 -3.40 6.04
C LEU A 48 8.40 -3.43 4.88
N ALA A 49 8.06 -2.27 4.28
CA ALA A 49 7.24 -2.21 3.08
C ALA A 49 7.86 -3.00 1.92
N HIS A 50 9.18 -2.93 1.74
CA HIS A 50 9.91 -3.75 0.77
C HIS A 50 9.71 -5.24 1.01
N GLU A 51 9.89 -5.71 2.25
CA GLU A 51 9.70 -7.13 2.63
C GLU A 51 8.26 -7.61 2.37
N HIS A 52 7.26 -6.77 2.65
CA HIS A 52 5.86 -7.06 2.34
C HIS A 52 5.59 -7.10 0.82
N LEU A 53 6.23 -6.23 0.03
CA LEU A 53 6.10 -6.24 -1.43
C LEU A 53 6.79 -7.45 -2.07
N GLU A 54 7.95 -7.89 -1.55
CA GLU A 54 8.58 -9.16 -1.99
C GLU A 54 7.64 -10.35 -1.78
N TYR A 55 6.91 -10.37 -0.66
CA TYR A 55 5.93 -11.41 -0.41
C TYR A 55 4.75 -11.36 -1.38
N ILE A 56 4.28 -10.16 -1.74
CA ILE A 56 3.24 -9.98 -2.75
C ILE A 56 3.75 -10.42 -4.12
N ASP A 57 4.95 -10.02 -4.54
CA ASP A 57 5.58 -10.47 -5.79
C ASP A 57 5.56 -11.99 -5.87
N TRP A 58 6.01 -12.67 -4.82
CA TRP A 58 6.02 -14.14 -4.76
C TRP A 58 4.61 -14.75 -4.91
N LEU A 59 3.59 -14.15 -4.28
CA LEU A 59 2.21 -14.60 -4.40
C LEU A 59 1.69 -14.45 -5.84
N VAL A 60 1.92 -13.31 -6.48
CA VAL A 60 1.40 -13.02 -7.83
C VAL A 60 2.23 -13.66 -8.94
N ASP A 61 3.47 -14.07 -8.67
CA ASP A 61 4.29 -14.83 -9.63
C ASP A 61 3.76 -16.25 -9.84
N THR A 62 3.15 -16.83 -8.80
CA THR A 62 2.63 -18.20 -8.83
C THR A 62 1.10 -18.30 -8.95
N ARG A 63 0.38 -17.16 -8.86
CA ARG A 63 -1.09 -17.10 -8.80
C ARG A 63 -1.63 -15.91 -9.57
N ALA A 64 -2.84 -16.03 -10.12
CA ALA A 64 -3.50 -14.92 -10.82
C ALA A 64 -3.93 -13.78 -9.87
N TRP A 65 -4.24 -14.12 -8.62
CA TRP A 65 -4.63 -13.22 -7.53
C TRP A 65 -3.99 -13.73 -6.23
N LEU A 66 -3.90 -12.88 -5.19
CA LEU A 66 -3.12 -13.18 -3.97
C LEU A 66 -3.53 -14.52 -3.33
N ALA A 67 -4.82 -14.82 -3.31
CA ALA A 67 -5.37 -16.03 -2.70
C ALA A 67 -5.61 -17.20 -3.68
N GLY A 68 -5.34 -17.05 -4.98
CA GLY A 68 -5.55 -18.12 -5.97
C GLY A 68 -5.92 -17.64 -7.37
N SER A 69 -6.84 -18.35 -8.03
CA SER A 69 -7.21 -18.09 -9.43
C SER A 69 -8.24 -16.96 -9.61
N THR A 70 -8.90 -16.51 -8.55
CA THR A 70 -9.93 -15.48 -8.60
C THR A 70 -9.67 -14.37 -7.58
N MET A 71 -10.04 -13.14 -7.93
CA MET A 71 -9.99 -11.99 -7.02
C MET A 71 -10.79 -12.27 -5.76
N SER A 72 -10.24 -11.84 -4.62
CA SER A 72 -10.81 -12.10 -3.30
C SER A 72 -10.68 -10.90 -2.36
N LEU A 73 -11.20 -11.06 -1.14
CA LEU A 73 -11.05 -10.06 -0.08
C LEU A 73 -9.58 -9.81 0.29
N ALA A 74 -8.71 -10.81 0.13
CA ALA A 74 -7.28 -10.66 0.38
C ALA A 74 -6.67 -9.58 -0.52
N ASP A 75 -7.07 -9.57 -1.80
CA ASP A 75 -6.59 -8.60 -2.77
C ASP A 75 -7.09 -7.18 -2.46
N LEU A 76 -8.35 -7.06 -2.03
CA LEU A 76 -8.92 -5.78 -1.62
C LEU A 76 -8.25 -5.23 -0.35
N ALA A 77 -7.99 -6.08 0.64
CA ALA A 77 -7.30 -5.70 1.86
C ALA A 77 -5.87 -5.20 1.54
N ALA A 78 -5.11 -5.97 0.76
CA ALA A 78 -3.78 -5.56 0.32
C ALA A 78 -3.80 -4.24 -0.45
N ALA A 79 -4.66 -4.12 -1.47
CA ALA A 79 -4.75 -2.93 -2.31
C ALA A 79 -5.14 -1.69 -1.50
N ALA A 80 -6.05 -1.83 -0.52
CA ALA A 80 -6.42 -0.74 0.37
C ALA A 80 -5.23 -0.25 1.20
N GLN A 81 -4.50 -1.15 1.87
CA GLN A 81 -3.33 -0.78 2.68
C GLN A 81 -2.22 -0.16 1.82
N ILE A 82 -1.93 -0.76 0.66
CA ILE A 82 -0.95 -0.26 -0.32
C ILE A 82 -1.35 1.12 -0.84
N SER A 83 -2.65 1.39 -1.06
CA SER A 83 -3.08 2.71 -1.50
C SER A 83 -2.74 3.81 -0.52
N VAL A 84 -2.85 3.54 0.79
CA VAL A 84 -2.47 4.50 1.82
C VAL A 84 -0.96 4.72 1.82
N ALA A 85 -0.18 3.65 1.71
CA ALA A 85 1.27 3.74 1.66
C ALA A 85 1.77 4.46 0.40
N ASP A 86 1.21 4.18 -0.77
CA ASP A 86 1.52 4.86 -2.04
C ASP A 86 1.13 6.35 -1.98
N TYR A 87 -0.04 6.67 -1.42
CA TYR A 87 -0.47 8.06 -1.21
C TYR A 87 0.53 8.84 -0.36
N LEU A 88 1.04 8.22 0.69
CA LEU A 88 2.00 8.84 1.59
C LEU A 88 3.43 8.78 1.07
N GLY A 89 3.69 8.20 -0.11
CA GLY A 89 5.03 8.03 -0.69
C GLY A 89 5.92 7.06 0.08
N GLY A 90 5.33 6.06 0.73
CA GLY A 90 6.02 5.05 1.54
C GLY A 90 6.44 3.80 0.78
N ILE A 91 6.10 3.71 -0.51
CA ILE A 91 6.43 2.57 -1.37
C ILE A 91 7.51 2.98 -2.38
N ASP A 92 8.55 2.15 -2.48
CA ASP A 92 9.44 2.12 -3.64
C ASP A 92 9.07 0.91 -4.49
N TRP A 93 8.56 1.15 -5.69
CA TRP A 93 8.14 0.08 -6.60
C TRP A 93 9.32 -0.58 -7.35
N LYS A 94 10.53 -0.03 -7.24
CA LYS A 94 11.71 -0.55 -7.93
C LYS A 94 12.04 -1.95 -7.42
N GLY A 95 12.04 -2.92 -8.34
CA GLY A 95 12.31 -4.33 -8.00
C GLY A 95 11.05 -5.15 -7.70
N HIS A 96 9.86 -4.52 -7.67
CA HIS A 96 8.57 -5.16 -7.39
C HIS A 96 7.61 -5.08 -8.58
N GLU A 97 8.08 -5.46 -9.76
CA GLU A 97 7.33 -5.31 -11.01
C GLU A 97 6.04 -6.13 -11.03
N GLN A 98 6.03 -7.30 -10.38
CA GLN A 98 4.85 -8.18 -10.35
C GLN A 98 3.77 -7.58 -9.45
N ALA A 99 4.14 -7.14 -8.25
CA ALA A 99 3.25 -6.43 -7.32
C ALA A 99 2.75 -5.12 -7.93
N ARG A 100 3.61 -4.37 -8.62
CA ARG A 100 3.22 -3.15 -9.35
C ARG A 100 2.20 -3.44 -10.44
N GLY A 101 2.44 -4.47 -11.25
CA GLY A 101 1.50 -4.92 -12.30
C GLY A 101 0.14 -5.34 -11.71
N TRP A 102 0.15 -6.15 -10.66
CA TRP A 102 -1.06 -6.54 -9.94
C TRP A 102 -1.82 -5.32 -9.37
N TYR A 103 -1.11 -4.35 -8.80
CA TYR A 103 -1.72 -3.15 -8.22
C TYR A 103 -2.27 -2.19 -9.28
N SER A 104 -1.61 -2.06 -10.44
CA SER A 104 -2.11 -1.30 -11.59
C SER A 104 -3.47 -1.80 -12.09
N VAL A 105 -3.67 -3.13 -12.10
CA VAL A 105 -4.98 -3.73 -12.39
C VAL A 105 -6.04 -3.26 -11.41
N PHE A 106 -5.71 -3.10 -10.13
CA PHE A 106 -6.63 -2.54 -9.12
C PHE A 106 -6.91 -1.04 -9.35
N LYS A 107 -5.87 -0.23 -9.58
CA LYS A 107 -6.02 1.21 -9.87
C LYS A 107 -6.94 1.47 -11.05
N SER A 108 -6.95 0.56 -12.03
CA SER A 108 -7.79 0.64 -13.24
C SER A 108 -9.29 0.42 -12.99
N ARG A 109 -9.68 -0.16 -11.84
CA ARG A 109 -11.07 -0.56 -11.60
C ARG A 109 -11.95 0.64 -11.20
N PRO A 110 -13.20 0.71 -11.68
CA PRO A 110 -14.13 1.79 -11.27
C PRO A 110 -14.31 1.92 -9.75
N SER A 111 -14.26 0.80 -9.02
CA SER A 111 -14.36 0.77 -7.55
C SER A 111 -13.19 1.46 -6.84
N PHE A 112 -12.03 1.57 -7.49
CA PHE A 112 -10.82 2.16 -6.91
C PHE A 112 -10.69 3.65 -7.23
N ARG A 113 -11.39 4.12 -8.27
CA ARG A 113 -11.33 5.50 -8.75
C ARG A 113 -11.59 6.55 -7.66
N PRO A 114 -12.57 6.39 -6.74
CA PRO A 114 -12.77 7.35 -5.66
C PRO A 114 -11.51 7.56 -4.80
N LEU A 115 -10.84 6.47 -4.39
CA LEU A 115 -9.62 6.50 -3.58
C LEU A 115 -8.45 7.22 -4.28
N LEU A 116 -8.37 7.11 -5.61
CA LEU A 116 -7.34 7.77 -6.41
C LEU A 116 -7.62 9.26 -6.63
N THR A 117 -8.88 9.69 -6.50
CA THR A 117 -9.28 11.10 -6.64
C THR A 117 -9.27 11.86 -5.33
N GLU A 118 -9.27 11.16 -4.19
CA GLU A 118 -9.19 11.79 -2.88
C GLU A 118 -7.90 12.60 -2.72
N ARG A 119 -8.04 13.83 -2.26
CA ARG A 119 -6.92 14.73 -1.98
C ARG A 119 -7.08 15.29 -0.57
N MET A 120 -6.02 15.20 0.21
CA MET A 120 -5.92 15.90 1.48
C MET A 120 -5.38 17.30 1.21
N GLU A 121 -5.90 18.30 1.92
CA GLU A 121 -5.51 19.70 1.72
C GLU A 121 -4.01 19.93 2.00
N VAL A 122 -3.49 19.29 3.05
CA VAL A 122 -2.14 19.54 3.59
C VAL A 122 -1.08 18.55 3.07
N ILE A 123 -1.51 17.41 2.56
CA ILE A 123 -0.65 16.31 2.12
C ILE A 123 -0.97 16.04 0.65
N GLN A 124 0.01 16.29 -0.20
CA GLN A 124 -0.11 16.01 -1.62
C GLN A 124 0.50 14.63 -1.89
N PRO A 125 -0.20 13.76 -2.64
CA PRO A 125 0.35 12.47 -3.00
C PRO A 125 1.47 12.62 -4.03
N PRO A 126 2.34 11.61 -4.20
CA PRO A 126 3.28 11.55 -5.31
C PRO A 126 2.60 11.72 -6.67
N VAL A 127 3.35 12.25 -7.66
CA VAL A 127 2.84 12.51 -9.03
C VAL A 127 2.27 11.24 -9.68
N HIS A 128 2.85 10.09 -9.37
CA HIS A 128 2.47 8.79 -9.91
C HIS A 128 1.25 8.15 -9.22
N TYR A 129 0.79 8.69 -8.09
CA TYR A 129 -0.27 8.03 -7.29
C TYR A 129 -1.56 7.78 -8.10
N ALA A 130 -2.01 8.79 -8.85
CA ALA A 130 -3.21 8.71 -9.68
C ALA A 130 -2.96 8.14 -11.08
N GLN A 131 -1.71 7.82 -11.43
CA GLN A 131 -1.37 7.23 -12.71
C GLN A 131 -1.64 5.74 -12.64
N VAL A 132 -2.38 5.24 -13.63
CA VAL A 132 -2.77 3.83 -13.71
C VAL A 132 -1.59 2.96 -14.11
N ASP A 133 -0.65 3.51 -14.89
CA ASP A 133 0.48 2.77 -15.50
C ASP A 133 1.81 2.94 -14.74
N ALA A 134 1.80 3.65 -13.61
CA ALA A 134 3.01 4.00 -12.88
C ALA A 134 3.44 2.95 -11.87
#